data_AF-A0A3Q0HM31-F1
#
_entry.id   AF-A0A3Q0HM31-F1
#
_cell.length_a   1.000
_cell.length_b   1.000
_cell.length_c   1.000
_cell.angle_alpha   90.00
_cell.angle_beta   90.00
_cell.angle_gamma   90.00
#
_symmetry.space_group_name_H-M   'P 1'
#
loop_
_entity.id
_entity.type
_entity.pdbx_description
1 polymer ?
#
loop_
_entity_poly.entity_id
_entity_poly.type
_entity_poly.pdbx_seq_one_letter_code
_entity_poly.pdbx_strand_id
1 'polypeptide(L)'
;MHRALLAWQGLKEWREALRRLKRCPVKLTLQSVGRSLEIHQGLMQELSVHRRSMALRACGLIIYRRLQPGCPSSKVGNNIEYLLLQTSYGTHHWTPPKGHVDPGEDDLETALRETQEEAGLDSRQITLVEGFKKELQYAVRGKPKTVIYWLAEIKDHNMEIKLSDEHQDFRWLNLEEACKLAQYKDMQAVLRDAQQFLSSKA
;
A
#
# COMPACT_ATOMS: atom_id res chain seq x y z
N MET A 1 5.75 -20.06 -6.91
CA MET A 1 6.91 -20.15 -5.99
C MET A 1 8.09 -20.98 -6.53
N HIS A 2 7.86 -22.14 -7.14
CA HIS A 2 8.95 -23.05 -7.59
C HIS A 2 9.93 -22.45 -8.63
N ARG A 3 9.45 -21.60 -9.56
CA ARG A 3 10.31 -21.00 -10.61
C ARG A 3 11.29 -19.92 -10.10
N ALA A 4 10.95 -19.20 -9.03
CA ALA A 4 11.80 -18.14 -8.47
C ALA A 4 12.94 -18.71 -7.60
N LEU A 5 12.67 -19.79 -6.86
CA LEU A 5 13.69 -20.54 -6.12
C LEU A 5 14.71 -21.21 -7.05
N LEU A 6 14.23 -21.78 -8.17
CA LEU A 6 15.10 -22.35 -9.21
C LEU A 6 16.01 -21.27 -9.85
N ALA A 7 15.51 -20.05 -10.04
CA ALA A 7 16.31 -18.93 -10.55
C ALA A 7 17.41 -18.48 -9.58
N TRP A 8 17.14 -18.50 -8.27
CA TRP A 8 18.13 -18.12 -7.25
C TRP A 8 19.20 -19.18 -7.00
N GLN A 9 18.81 -20.47 -6.99
CA GLN A 9 19.76 -21.60 -6.96
C GLN A 9 20.66 -21.59 -8.19
N GLY A 10 20.09 -21.36 -9.39
CA GLY A 10 20.87 -21.20 -10.62
C GLY A 10 21.90 -20.07 -10.54
N LEU A 11 21.56 -18.94 -9.92
CA LEU A 11 22.47 -17.79 -9.74
C LEU A 11 23.66 -18.08 -8.80
N LYS A 12 23.48 -18.93 -7.78
CA LYS A 12 24.57 -19.36 -6.89
C LYS A 12 25.52 -20.32 -7.59
N GLU A 13 24.98 -21.33 -8.28
CA GLU A 13 25.77 -22.27 -9.07
C GLU A 13 26.56 -21.56 -10.18
N TRP A 14 25.96 -20.53 -10.80
CA TRP A 14 26.62 -19.73 -11.85
C TRP A 14 27.80 -18.90 -11.33
N ARG A 15 27.70 -18.34 -10.12
CA ARG A 15 28.81 -17.59 -9.47
C ARG A 15 29.97 -18.51 -9.09
N GLU A 16 29.69 -19.74 -8.68
CA GLU A 16 30.73 -20.74 -8.39
C GLU A 16 31.37 -21.29 -9.67
N ALA A 17 30.58 -21.51 -10.73
CA ALA A 17 31.08 -21.89 -12.06
C ALA A 17 32.04 -20.82 -12.63
N LEU A 18 31.71 -19.54 -12.48
CA LEU A 18 32.59 -18.42 -12.88
C LEU A 18 33.90 -18.37 -12.07
N ARG A 19 33.87 -18.69 -10.77
CA ARG A 19 35.10 -18.78 -9.96
C ARG A 19 35.99 -19.94 -10.40
N ARG A 20 35.40 -21.07 -10.81
CA ARG A 20 36.14 -22.24 -11.34
C ARG A 20 36.73 -21.96 -12.73
N LEU A 21 36.00 -21.26 -13.60
CA LEU A 21 36.46 -20.88 -14.93
C LEU A 21 37.66 -19.92 -14.92
N LYS A 22 37.78 -19.04 -13.92
CA LYS A 22 38.94 -18.15 -13.73
C LYS A 22 40.24 -18.87 -13.32
N ARG A 23 40.20 -20.17 -13.04
CA ARG A 23 41.37 -21.00 -12.68
C ARG A 23 41.80 -22.01 -13.76
N CYS A 24 41.07 -22.13 -14.87
CA CYS A 24 41.42 -23.05 -15.95
C CYS A 24 42.22 -22.34 -17.06
N PRO A 25 43.39 -22.85 -17.48
CA PRO A 25 44.17 -22.29 -18.58
C PRO A 25 43.69 -22.83 -19.94
N VAL A 26 42.37 -22.87 -20.16
CA VAL A 26 41.79 -23.25 -21.46
C VAL A 26 41.13 -22.02 -22.05
N LYS A 27 41.68 -21.52 -23.16
CA LYS A 27 41.09 -20.45 -23.96
C LYS A 27 39.70 -20.90 -24.45
N LEU A 28 38.67 -20.55 -23.69
CA LEU A 28 37.29 -20.60 -24.17
C LEU A 28 37.17 -19.57 -25.30
N THR A 29 36.78 -20.05 -26.47
CA THR A 29 36.57 -19.23 -27.67
C THR A 29 35.56 -18.12 -27.38
N LEU A 30 35.90 -16.88 -27.79
CA LEU A 30 35.13 -15.64 -27.58
C LEU A 30 33.63 -15.76 -27.91
N GLN A 31 33.25 -16.67 -28.81
CA GLN A 31 31.85 -16.87 -29.23
C GLN A 31 30.93 -17.40 -28.11
N SER A 32 31.46 -18.17 -27.14
CA SER A 32 30.65 -18.70 -26.02
C SER A 32 30.41 -17.66 -24.92
N VAL A 33 31.39 -16.78 -24.71
CA VAL A 33 31.31 -15.67 -23.74
C VAL A 33 30.43 -14.54 -24.27
N GLY A 34 30.49 -14.25 -25.58
CA GLY A 34 29.65 -13.24 -26.23
C GLY A 34 28.15 -13.54 -26.14
N ARG A 35 27.73 -14.79 -26.45
CA ARG A 35 26.32 -15.21 -26.32
C ARG A 35 25.82 -15.12 -24.87
N SER A 36 26.68 -15.45 -23.90
CA SER A 36 26.31 -15.35 -22.48
C SER A 36 26.18 -13.90 -22.01
N LEU A 37 26.94 -12.97 -22.59
CA LEU A 37 26.86 -11.54 -22.27
C LEU A 37 25.63 -10.89 -22.91
N GLU A 38 25.30 -11.26 -24.15
CA GLU A 38 24.09 -10.81 -24.86
C GLU A 38 22.81 -11.33 -24.20
N ILE A 39 22.77 -12.61 -23.79
CA ILE A 39 21.65 -13.17 -23.03
C ILE A 39 21.51 -12.46 -21.68
N HIS A 40 22.61 -12.17 -20.98
CA HIS A 40 22.58 -11.43 -19.72
C HIS A 40 22.12 -9.98 -19.92
N GLN A 41 22.60 -9.29 -20.95
CA GLN A 41 22.17 -7.93 -21.30
C GLN A 41 20.69 -7.91 -21.70
N GLY A 42 20.23 -8.88 -22.49
CA GLY A 42 18.82 -9.05 -22.85
C GLY A 42 17.92 -9.29 -21.64
N LEU A 43 18.29 -10.22 -20.75
CA LEU A 43 17.57 -10.46 -19.49
C LEU A 43 17.57 -9.23 -18.57
N MET A 44 18.69 -8.51 -18.47
CA MET A 44 18.77 -7.30 -17.65
C MET A 44 17.96 -6.15 -18.27
N GLN A 45 17.84 -6.10 -19.59
CA GLN A 45 17.04 -5.12 -20.31
C GLN A 45 15.55 -5.45 -20.23
N GLU A 46 15.16 -6.72 -20.36
CA GLU A 46 13.80 -7.20 -20.11
C GLU A 46 13.39 -6.99 -18.65
N LEU A 47 14.23 -7.36 -17.68
CA LEU A 47 14.00 -7.09 -16.25
C LEU A 47 13.90 -5.59 -15.96
N SER A 48 14.67 -4.74 -16.65
CA SER A 48 14.60 -3.28 -16.55
C SER A 48 13.31 -2.70 -17.15
N VAL A 49 12.86 -3.21 -18.30
CA VAL A 49 11.58 -2.85 -18.93
C VAL A 49 10.40 -3.33 -18.07
N HIS A 50 10.47 -4.54 -17.51
CA HIS A 50 9.47 -5.07 -16.57
C HIS A 50 9.40 -4.23 -15.28
N ARG A 51 10.55 -3.80 -14.74
CA ARG A 51 10.62 -2.86 -13.60
C ARG A 51 10.10 -1.45 -13.90
N ARG A 52 10.12 -1.04 -15.18
CA ARG A 52 9.58 0.26 -15.64
C ARG A 52 8.07 0.20 -15.89
N SER A 53 7.48 -0.99 -16.02
CA SER A 53 6.09 -1.21 -16.42
C SER A 53 5.15 -1.66 -15.29
N MET A 54 5.65 -1.99 -14.09
CA MET A 54 4.78 -2.45 -13.00
C MET A 54 4.09 -1.26 -12.34
N ALA A 55 2.77 -1.18 -12.49
CA ALA A 55 1.93 -0.26 -11.73
C ALA A 55 2.13 -0.50 -10.23
N LEU A 56 2.24 0.58 -9.46
CA LEU A 56 2.33 0.48 -8.01
C LEU A 56 0.94 0.17 -7.47
N ARG A 57 0.79 -0.93 -6.73
CA ARG A 57 -0.48 -1.30 -6.09
C ARG A 57 -0.35 -1.13 -4.58
N ALA A 58 -1.35 -0.50 -4.00
CA ALA A 58 -1.47 -0.26 -2.57
C ALA A 58 -2.91 -0.50 -2.13
N CYS A 59 -3.09 -0.85 -0.86
CA CYS A 59 -4.39 -1.13 -0.27
C CYS A 59 -4.46 -0.52 1.12
N GLY A 60 -5.66 -0.16 1.55
CA GLY A 60 -5.87 0.50 2.83
C GLY A 60 -7.31 0.49 3.29
N LEU A 61 -7.53 1.04 4.47
CA LEU A 61 -8.85 1.13 5.08
C LEU A 61 -9.19 2.59 5.37
N ILE A 62 -10.38 3.00 4.92
CA ILE A 62 -11.05 4.16 5.46
C ILE A 62 -11.58 3.73 6.82
N ILE A 63 -10.91 4.16 7.87
CA ILE A 63 -11.32 3.89 9.24
C ILE A 63 -12.23 5.02 9.71
N TYR A 64 -13.39 4.66 10.25
CA TYR A 64 -14.29 5.62 10.89
C TYR A 64 -14.68 5.19 12.31
N ARG A 65 -15.17 6.15 13.08
CA ARG A 65 -15.81 5.91 14.38
C ARG A 65 -17.13 6.68 14.46
N ARG A 66 -18.09 6.14 15.22
CA ARG A 66 -19.32 6.86 15.57
C ARG A 66 -19.15 7.55 16.91
N LEU A 67 -19.46 8.84 16.94
CA LEU A 67 -19.50 9.64 18.15
C LEU A 67 -20.74 9.31 18.97
N GLN A 68 -20.57 9.24 20.28
CA GLN A 68 -21.70 9.09 21.19
C GLN A 68 -22.60 10.34 21.17
N PRO A 69 -23.93 10.18 21.28
CA PRO A 69 -24.85 11.30 21.45
C PRO A 69 -24.44 12.20 22.62
N GLY A 70 -24.37 13.52 22.38
CA GLY A 70 -24.00 14.50 23.42
C GLY A 70 -22.51 14.82 23.51
N CYS A 71 -21.64 14.18 22.71
CA CYS A 71 -20.26 14.63 22.56
C CYS A 71 -20.23 16.04 21.93
N PRO A 72 -19.41 17.01 22.42
CA PRO A 72 -19.35 18.36 21.84
C PRO A 72 -19.03 18.38 20.33
N SER A 73 -18.29 17.37 19.87
CA SER A 73 -17.94 17.17 18.46
C SER A 73 -19.08 16.58 17.62
N SER A 74 -20.10 15.97 18.25
CA SER A 74 -21.25 15.38 17.58
C SER A 74 -22.25 16.47 17.19
N LYS A 75 -22.12 17.00 15.96
CA LYS A 75 -23.14 17.89 15.40
C LYS A 75 -24.40 17.09 15.04
N VAL A 76 -25.57 17.73 15.14
CA VAL A 76 -26.84 17.11 14.72
C VAL A 76 -26.74 16.70 13.25
N GLY A 77 -26.83 15.39 12.98
CA GLY A 77 -26.71 14.82 11.63
C GLY A 77 -25.28 14.47 11.17
N ASN A 78 -24.25 14.70 11.99
CA ASN A 78 -22.87 14.31 11.67
C ASN A 78 -22.16 13.75 12.90
N ASN A 79 -22.34 12.45 13.13
CA ASN A 79 -21.75 11.71 14.25
C ASN A 79 -20.63 10.76 13.79
N ILE A 80 -20.04 10.99 12.62
CA ILE A 80 -18.98 10.14 12.07
C ILE A 80 -17.69 10.94 11.97
N GLU A 81 -16.60 10.34 12.45
CA GLU A 81 -15.25 10.85 12.25
C GLU A 81 -14.40 9.82 11.52
N TYR A 82 -13.52 10.29 10.65
CA TYR A 82 -12.57 9.50 9.86
C TYR A 82 -11.16 9.68 10.41
N LEU A 83 -10.39 8.59 10.44
CA LEU A 83 -8.97 8.61 10.78
C LEU A 83 -8.15 8.97 9.56
N LEU A 84 -7.36 10.03 9.65
CA LEU A 84 -6.28 10.34 8.72
C LEU A 84 -4.94 10.33 9.43
N LEU A 85 -3.93 9.80 8.77
CA LEU A 85 -2.54 9.77 9.22
C LEU A 85 -1.71 10.74 8.36
N GLN A 86 -0.77 11.44 8.99
CA GLN A 86 0.15 12.34 8.31
C GLN A 86 1.48 11.65 8.02
N THR A 87 1.89 11.59 6.76
CA THR A 87 3.19 11.00 6.41
C THR A 87 4.35 11.82 7.01
N SER A 88 5.36 11.15 7.56
CA SER A 88 6.57 11.77 8.13
C SER A 88 7.54 12.31 7.07
N TYR A 89 7.31 11.96 5.80
CA TYR A 89 8.14 12.32 4.67
C TYR A 89 7.38 13.09 3.58
N GLY A 90 8.15 13.64 2.63
CA GLY A 90 7.61 14.33 1.47
C GLY A 90 6.86 15.60 1.86
N THR A 91 5.67 15.77 1.30
CA THR A 91 4.79 16.93 1.52
C THR A 91 3.77 16.70 2.65
N HIS A 92 4.05 15.73 3.53
CA HIS A 92 3.27 15.45 4.73
C HIS A 92 1.77 15.28 4.48
N HIS A 93 1.43 14.39 3.55
CA HIS A 93 0.06 14.16 3.12
C HIS A 93 -0.76 13.47 4.20
N TRP A 94 -2.05 13.77 4.20
CA TRP A 94 -3.03 13.18 5.09
C TRP A 94 -3.91 12.20 4.33
N THR A 95 -3.81 10.92 4.68
CA THR A 95 -4.63 9.86 4.07
C THR A 95 -5.05 8.84 5.12
N PRO A 96 -6.10 8.05 4.87
CA PRO A 96 -6.33 6.83 5.65
C PRO A 96 -5.13 5.88 5.53
N PRO A 97 -4.93 4.95 6.48
CA PRO A 97 -3.82 4.00 6.45
C PRO A 97 -3.83 3.17 5.17
N LYS A 98 -2.64 3.01 4.56
CA LYS A 98 -2.43 2.31 3.28
C LYS A 98 -0.94 2.18 2.91
N GLY A 99 -0.52 0.95 2.63
CA GLY A 99 0.77 0.65 2.02
C GLY A 99 0.69 -0.32 0.85
N HIS A 100 1.83 -0.89 0.48
CA HIS A 100 1.98 -1.60 -0.79
C HIS A 100 1.55 -3.07 -0.68
N VAL A 101 1.00 -3.60 -1.77
CA VAL A 101 0.67 -5.03 -1.84
C VAL A 101 1.95 -5.84 -1.97
N ASP A 102 2.16 -6.79 -1.06
CA ASP A 102 3.30 -7.68 -1.10
C ASP A 102 3.12 -8.82 -2.12
N PRO A 103 4.21 -9.41 -2.66
CA PRO A 103 4.11 -10.49 -3.63
C PRO A 103 3.34 -11.72 -3.10
N GLY A 104 2.11 -11.90 -3.58
CA GLY A 104 1.25 -13.04 -3.24
C GLY A 104 0.26 -12.78 -2.10
N GLU A 105 0.20 -11.55 -1.58
CA GLU A 105 -0.78 -11.12 -0.58
C GLU A 105 -2.12 -10.74 -1.25
N ASP A 106 -3.26 -11.04 -0.60
CA ASP A 106 -4.56 -10.52 -1.04
C ASP A 106 -4.69 -9.03 -0.70
N ASP A 107 -5.41 -8.28 -1.54
CA ASP A 107 -5.55 -6.83 -1.38
C ASP A 107 -6.17 -6.44 -0.02
N LEU A 108 -7.16 -7.21 0.46
CA LEU A 108 -7.79 -6.94 1.76
C LEU A 108 -6.87 -7.32 2.92
N GLU A 109 -6.08 -8.40 2.78
CA GLU A 109 -5.04 -8.77 3.74
C GLU A 109 -3.99 -7.64 3.84
N THR A 110 -3.54 -7.10 2.70
CA THR A 110 -2.67 -5.91 2.66
C THR A 110 -3.32 -4.74 3.41
N ALA A 111 -4.58 -4.40 3.13
CA ALA A 111 -5.26 -3.28 3.78
C ALA A 111 -5.31 -3.44 5.32
N LEU A 112 -5.56 -4.65 5.80
CA LEU A 112 -5.59 -4.98 7.24
C LEU A 112 -4.20 -4.91 7.87
N ARG A 113 -3.20 -5.51 7.22
CA ARG A 113 -1.80 -5.48 7.68
C ARG A 113 -1.28 -4.04 7.77
N GLU A 114 -1.44 -3.27 6.71
CA GLU A 114 -1.00 -1.87 6.66
C GLU A 114 -1.72 -1.00 7.69
N THR A 115 -3.01 -1.26 7.95
CA THR A 115 -3.73 -0.58 9.03
C THR A 115 -3.18 -0.91 10.42
N GLN A 116 -2.79 -2.16 10.64
CA GLN A 116 -2.13 -2.57 11.88
C GLN A 116 -0.73 -1.93 12.00
N GLU A 117 0.06 -1.93 10.93
CA GLU A 117 1.42 -1.38 10.91
C GLU A 117 1.42 0.14 11.10
N GLU A 118 0.59 0.86 10.35
CA GLU A 118 0.60 2.33 10.31
C GLU A 118 -0.19 2.99 11.44
N ALA A 119 -1.24 2.33 11.97
CA ALA A 119 -2.14 2.88 12.98
C ALA A 119 -2.27 2.05 14.26
N GLY A 120 -1.67 0.86 14.33
CA GLY A 120 -1.77 -0.03 15.50
C GLY A 120 -3.12 -0.70 15.67
N LEU A 121 -3.99 -0.66 14.65
CA LEU A 121 -5.35 -1.19 14.70
C LEU A 121 -5.40 -2.61 14.14
N ASP A 122 -5.58 -3.59 15.03
CA ASP A 122 -5.75 -5.00 14.67
C ASP A 122 -7.15 -5.28 14.10
N SER A 123 -7.25 -6.28 13.22
CA SER A 123 -8.51 -6.81 12.68
C SER A 123 -9.62 -7.06 13.72
N ARG A 124 -9.26 -7.42 14.97
CA ARG A 124 -10.21 -7.66 16.06
C ARG A 124 -10.81 -6.37 16.61
N GLN A 125 -10.15 -5.23 16.43
CA GLN A 125 -10.56 -3.91 16.92
C GLN A 125 -11.42 -3.16 15.90
N ILE A 126 -11.55 -3.67 14.68
CA ILE A 126 -12.34 -3.08 13.60
C ILE A 126 -13.41 -4.03 13.09
N THR A 127 -14.42 -3.47 12.45
CA THR A 127 -15.48 -4.21 11.75
C THR A 127 -15.51 -3.72 10.31
N LEU A 128 -15.21 -4.61 9.35
CA LEU A 128 -15.31 -4.30 7.93
C LEU A 128 -16.78 -4.06 7.55
N VAL A 129 -17.01 -3.02 6.75
CA VAL A 129 -18.33 -2.71 6.22
C VAL A 129 -18.46 -3.31 4.82
N GLU A 130 -19.28 -4.36 4.72
CA GLU A 130 -19.54 -5.02 3.43
C GLU A 130 -20.23 -4.10 2.43
N GLY A 131 -19.87 -4.28 1.15
CA GLY A 131 -20.45 -3.55 0.02
C GLY A 131 -19.80 -2.21 -0.30
N PHE A 132 -18.79 -1.79 0.47
CA PHE A 132 -17.99 -0.61 0.15
C PHE A 132 -16.58 -0.99 -0.30
N LYS A 133 -16.22 -0.59 -1.52
CA LYS A 133 -14.87 -0.69 -2.09
C LYS A 133 -14.66 0.45 -3.07
N LYS A 134 -13.53 1.15 -2.99
CA LYS A 134 -13.17 2.24 -3.91
C LYS A 134 -11.75 2.10 -4.40
N GLU A 135 -11.54 2.36 -5.68
CA GLU A 135 -10.23 2.34 -6.32
C GLU A 135 -9.86 3.76 -6.78
N LEU A 136 -8.66 4.21 -6.43
CA LEU A 136 -8.08 5.46 -6.88
C LEU A 136 -6.91 5.15 -7.80
N GLN A 137 -6.85 5.82 -8.94
CA GLN A 137 -5.74 5.69 -9.89
C GLN A 137 -5.14 7.07 -10.14
N TYR A 138 -3.84 7.22 -9.86
CA TYR A 138 -3.11 8.46 -10.09
C TYR A 138 -1.64 8.18 -10.38
N ALA A 139 -0.92 9.16 -10.93
CA ALA A 139 0.50 9.00 -11.23
C ALA A 139 1.37 9.51 -10.06
N VAL A 140 2.34 8.71 -9.62
CA VAL A 140 3.39 9.12 -8.68
C VAL A 140 4.72 9.11 -9.42
N ARG A 141 5.35 10.27 -9.57
CA ARG A 141 6.64 10.43 -10.27
C ARG A 141 6.62 9.80 -11.68
N GLY A 142 5.50 10.00 -12.40
CA GLY A 142 5.29 9.48 -13.76
C GLY A 142 4.95 7.98 -13.85
N LYS A 143 4.80 7.28 -12.72
CA LYS A 143 4.36 5.87 -12.69
C LYS A 143 2.90 5.77 -12.24
N PRO A 144 2.07 4.94 -12.90
CA PRO A 144 0.71 4.71 -12.44
C PRO A 144 0.72 4.02 -11.07
N LYS A 145 -0.11 4.52 -10.16
CA LYS A 145 -0.38 3.96 -8.85
C LYS A 145 -1.88 3.74 -8.69
N THR A 146 -2.23 2.53 -8.26
CA THR A 146 -3.58 2.14 -7.85
C THR A 146 -3.61 2.00 -6.34
N VAL A 147 -4.61 2.61 -5.69
CA VAL A 147 -4.91 2.40 -4.27
C VAL A 147 -6.34 1.90 -4.12
N ILE A 148 -6.53 0.81 -3.38
CA ILE A 148 -7.86 0.29 -3.08
C ILE A 148 -8.19 0.51 -1.61
N TYR A 149 -9.38 1.05 -1.35
CA TYR A 149 -9.91 1.25 -0.02
C TYR A 149 -11.16 0.42 0.24
N TRP A 150 -11.18 -0.18 1.42
CA TRP A 150 -12.40 -0.65 2.08
C TRP A 150 -12.78 0.28 3.21
N LEU A 151 -13.95 0.07 3.79
CA LEU A 151 -14.46 0.85 4.91
C LEU A 151 -14.52 -0.03 6.16
N ALA A 152 -14.07 0.49 7.30
CA ALA A 152 -14.15 -0.21 8.57
C ALA A 152 -14.49 0.73 9.73
N GLU A 153 -15.29 0.22 10.67
CA GLU A 153 -15.63 0.92 11.92
C GLU A 153 -14.72 0.42 13.05
N ILE A 154 -14.15 1.31 13.85
CA ILE A 154 -13.50 0.89 15.10
C ILE A 154 -14.56 0.49 16.14
N LYS A 155 -14.31 -0.58 16.88
CA LYS A 155 -15.25 -1.10 17.89
C LYS A 155 -15.26 -0.28 19.18
N ASP A 156 -14.14 0.35 19.52
CA ASP A 156 -13.98 1.20 20.69
C ASP A 156 -13.51 2.59 20.25
N HIS A 157 -14.31 3.63 20.54
CA HIS A 157 -14.02 4.99 20.14
C HIS A 157 -12.81 5.61 20.87
N ASN A 158 -12.39 5.01 22.00
CA ASN A 158 -11.23 5.44 22.79
C ASN A 158 -9.96 4.66 22.45
N MET A 159 -9.99 3.85 21.39
CA MET A 159 -8.83 3.07 20.97
C MET A 159 -7.62 3.97 20.72
N GLU A 160 -6.48 3.59 21.28
CA GLU A 160 -5.21 4.26 21.06
C GLU A 160 -4.71 4.02 19.64
N ILE A 161 -4.31 5.09 18.94
CA ILE A 161 -3.63 5.00 17.65
C ILE A 161 -2.12 4.98 17.89
N LYS A 162 -1.45 3.98 17.32
CA LYS A 162 0.02 3.83 17.42
C LYS A 162 0.61 3.95 16.02
N LEU A 163 1.35 5.03 15.80
CA LEU A 163 1.94 5.31 14.50
C LEU A 163 3.26 4.56 14.32
N SER A 164 3.46 4.02 13.12
CA SER A 164 4.78 3.66 12.60
C SER A 164 5.65 4.89 12.32
N ASP A 165 6.95 4.70 12.09
CA ASP A 165 7.88 5.77 11.68
C ASP A 165 7.51 6.45 10.34
N GLU A 166 6.66 5.81 9.52
CA GLU A 166 6.17 6.40 8.27
C GLU A 166 5.18 7.56 8.50
N HIS A 167 4.63 7.68 9.72
CA HIS A 167 3.61 8.66 10.08
C HIS A 167 4.00 9.42 11.34
N GLN A 168 3.73 10.73 11.35
CA GLN A 168 4.16 11.63 12.44
C GLN A 168 3.00 12.24 13.25
N ASP A 169 1.78 12.18 12.72
CA ASP A 169 0.58 12.68 13.39
C ASP A 169 -0.66 11.93 12.89
N PHE A 170 -1.75 11.98 13.65
CA PHE A 170 -3.06 11.44 13.25
C PHE A 170 -4.19 12.34 13.71
N ARG A 171 -5.31 12.31 13.00
CA ARG A 171 -6.53 13.02 13.40
C ARG A 171 -7.78 12.23 13.12
N TRP A 172 -8.72 12.33 14.06
CA TRP A 172 -10.12 12.02 13.85
C TRP A 172 -10.85 13.28 13.42
N LEU A 173 -11.54 13.24 12.29
CA LEU A 173 -12.11 14.42 11.65
C LEU A 173 -13.49 14.12 11.08
N ASN A 174 -14.42 15.06 11.18
CA ASN A 174 -15.66 14.96 10.41
C ASN A 174 -15.38 15.03 8.89
N LEU A 175 -16.37 14.69 8.07
CA LEU A 175 -16.23 14.63 6.62
C LEU A 175 -15.61 15.92 6.02
N GLU A 176 -16.13 17.08 6.38
CA GLU A 176 -15.68 18.36 5.83
C GLU A 176 -14.22 18.65 6.19
N GLU A 177 -13.83 18.40 7.44
CA GLU A 177 -12.46 18.58 7.90
C GLU A 177 -11.50 17.55 7.28
N ALA A 178 -11.91 16.28 7.20
CA ALA A 178 -11.14 15.22 6.55
C ALA A 178 -10.91 15.56 5.07
N CYS A 179 -11.93 16.03 4.36
CA CYS A 179 -11.81 16.47 2.97
C CYS A 179 -10.84 17.64 2.80
N LYS A 180 -10.93 18.65 3.68
CA LYS A 180 -10.04 19.82 3.68
C LYS A 180 -8.60 19.42 3.95
N LEU A 181 -8.37 18.54 4.92
CA LEU A 181 -7.04 18.12 5.33
C LEU A 181 -6.38 17.19 4.30
N ALA A 182 -7.15 16.29 3.67
CA ALA A 182 -6.64 15.40 2.63
C ALA A 182 -6.22 16.15 1.35
N GLN A 183 -6.84 17.30 1.05
CA GLN A 183 -6.58 18.20 -0.11
C GLN A 183 -6.83 17.61 -1.52
N TYR A 184 -6.65 16.31 -1.72
CA TYR A 184 -6.80 15.64 -3.01
C TYR A 184 -8.25 15.40 -3.38
N LYS A 185 -8.67 15.86 -4.57
CA LYS A 185 -10.06 15.70 -5.06
C LYS A 185 -10.52 14.25 -5.06
N ASP A 186 -9.68 13.32 -5.48
CA ASP A 186 -10.03 11.89 -5.54
C ASP A 186 -10.23 11.30 -4.13
N MET A 187 -9.38 11.67 -3.17
CA MET A 187 -9.55 11.27 -1.77
C MET A 187 -10.81 11.91 -1.16
N GLN A 188 -11.10 13.18 -1.46
CA GLN A 188 -12.34 13.82 -1.02
C GLN A 188 -13.57 13.12 -1.58
N ALA A 189 -13.55 12.69 -2.86
CA ALA A 189 -14.64 11.94 -3.45
C ALA A 189 -14.86 10.61 -2.72
N VAL A 190 -13.77 9.89 -2.42
CA VAL A 190 -13.82 8.61 -1.70
C VAL A 190 -14.38 8.76 -0.28
N LEU A 191 -13.99 9.80 0.45
CA LEU A 191 -14.55 10.11 1.78
C LEU A 191 -16.04 10.49 1.71
N ARG A 192 -16.45 11.26 0.69
CA ARG A 192 -17.88 11.61 0.48
C ARG A 192 -18.70 10.38 0.13
N ASP A 193 -18.17 9.49 -0.71
CA ASP A 193 -18.81 8.23 -1.06
C ASP A 193 -18.96 7.34 0.19
N ALA A 194 -17.94 7.29 1.05
CA ALA A 194 -18.01 6.57 2.33
C ALA A 194 -19.12 7.13 3.23
N GLN A 195 -19.18 8.46 3.38
CA GLN A 195 -20.25 9.09 4.16
C GLN A 195 -21.63 8.77 3.59
N GLN A 196 -21.80 8.91 2.27
CA GLN A 196 -23.08 8.64 1.61
C GLN A 196 -23.52 7.20 1.81
N PHE A 197 -22.57 6.25 1.70
CA PHE A 197 -22.82 4.83 1.91
C PHE A 197 -23.21 4.52 3.36
N LEU A 198 -22.58 5.18 4.33
CA LEU A 198 -22.91 5.01 5.75
C LEU A 198 -24.28 5.62 6.10
N SER A 199 -24.63 6.75 5.47
CA SER A 199 -25.93 7.41 5.67
C SER A 199 -27.09 6.66 5.03
N SER A 200 -26.88 5.87 3.96
CA SER A 200 -27.94 5.09 3.32
C SER A 200 -28.24 3.75 4.01
N LYS A 201 -27.35 3.31 4.90
CA LYS A 201 -27.51 2.10 5.72
C LYS A 201 -28.01 2.36 7.15
N ALA A 202 -28.09 3.63 7.55
CA ALA A 202 -28.63 4.06 8.84
C ALA A 202 -30.17 4.18 8.77
#